data_AF-A0A2H0NJX3-F1
#
_entry.id   AF-A0A2H0NJX3-F1
#
_cell.length_a   1.000
_cell.length_b   1.000
_cell.length_c   1.000
_cell.angle_alpha   90.00
_cell.angle_beta   90.00
_cell.angle_gamma   90.00
#
_symmetry.space_group_name_H-M   'P 1'
#
loop_
_entity.id
_entity.type
_entity.pdbx_description
1 polymer ?
#
loop_
_entity_poly.entity_id
_entity_poly.type
_entity_poly.pdbx_seq_one_letter_code
_entity_poly.pdbx_strand_id
1 'polypeptide(L)'
;MFTILPTIYFSLIYSKSSVIALTSEDFYTTGSSILKILSQTNNWGLFDSWNNNLYFPFSTFYKNPYISFFGLLPFIVWIFLLIIYIKEKNNLIFSFSIIILILIFFMLGNNNPVYNFFYERIILFKAFRNTAKFLPILIFLLFYVIFRILIKIDSKKIKVIIFLLLCTSLIYNAPYITYSKNFYSKRKIFKIPNYWIKMSNYINTKTNSNLTILILPAIYSTENYYWNNNYSFISGHIGDELLNIRSYRLSEGFTGDDKLRLEMKNLFVPSDFSLRKKDIDYKLLSNFVKKYSFDYVLVTKDISSEYQNIEGIKKWLVDNNYNKVTTFDKLDLYYNPQFFSKYIDSKNLIYKKIDNFKYLLSVNIQNKQELTLLEPYHEGWSIYINKFHDIANHNYPIFNITDIFLLFKNRLFDSTHKIFNDYSNYWVLDPDYIRKNYPKSYYRENPDGSMDVELTLYFRPQSYFYLGLIISGTTLLGCIGYLVFDIIRIRRKHHTQHHTTKHHTSHTRCVMFANLEFNLPQTNYQDTP
;
A
#
# COMPACT_ATOMS: atom_id res chain seq x y z
N MET A 1 -20.60 18.01 4.53
CA MET A 1 -19.42 17.91 5.43
C MET A 1 -19.60 16.82 6.49
N PHE A 2 -20.73 16.76 7.21
CA PHE A 2 -20.99 15.76 8.27
C PHE A 2 -21.17 14.29 7.81
N THR A 3 -21.62 14.03 6.58
CA THR A 3 -21.66 12.66 5.99
C THR A 3 -20.34 12.26 5.33
N ILE A 4 -19.52 13.23 4.93
CA ILE A 4 -18.22 13.03 4.27
C ILE A 4 -17.19 12.55 5.30
N LEU A 5 -17.23 13.09 6.52
CA LEU A 5 -16.24 12.78 7.56
C LEU A 5 -16.22 11.30 7.96
N PRO A 6 -17.36 10.62 8.23
CA PRO A 6 -17.36 9.19 8.51
C PRO A 6 -16.88 8.36 7.32
N THR A 7 -17.32 8.66 6.10
CA THR A 7 -16.92 7.88 4.92
C THR A 7 -15.46 8.08 4.52
N ILE A 8 -14.94 9.30 4.62
CA ILE A 8 -13.50 9.60 4.48
C ILE A 8 -12.72 8.94 5.62
N TYR A 9 -13.24 8.95 6.85
CA TYR A 9 -12.62 8.29 7.99
C TYR A 9 -12.51 6.76 7.78
N PHE A 10 -13.53 6.10 7.25
CA PHE A 10 -13.44 4.67 6.89
C PHE A 10 -12.47 4.43 5.73
N SER A 11 -12.47 5.26 4.68
CA SER A 11 -11.53 5.08 3.57
C SER A 11 -10.07 5.32 3.99
N LEU A 12 -9.82 6.23 4.93
CA LEU A 12 -8.49 6.51 5.49
C LEU A 12 -8.02 5.50 6.55
N ILE A 13 -8.92 4.85 7.29
CA ILE A 13 -8.55 3.81 8.26
C ILE A 13 -8.31 2.47 7.57
N TYR A 14 -9.11 2.13 6.56
CA TYR A 14 -8.89 0.89 5.80
C TYR A 14 -7.66 0.96 4.89
N SER A 15 -7.21 2.16 4.48
CA SER A 15 -5.96 2.30 3.71
C SER A 15 -4.71 2.01 4.54
N LYS A 16 -4.77 2.09 5.88
CA LYS A 16 -3.65 1.70 6.76
C LYS A 16 -3.61 0.22 7.11
N SER A 17 -4.72 -0.53 6.94
CA SER A 17 -4.78 -1.98 7.20
C SER A 17 -4.73 -2.82 5.91
N SER A 18 -4.39 -2.23 4.76
CA SER A 18 -4.57 -2.84 3.44
C SER A 18 -3.57 -3.95 3.08
N VAL A 19 -2.60 -4.25 3.95
CA VAL A 19 -1.65 -5.35 3.74
C VAL A 19 -2.27 -6.72 4.07
N ILE A 20 -3.32 -6.76 4.90
CA ILE A 20 -3.94 -8.01 5.37
C ILE A 20 -4.74 -8.75 4.29
N ALA A 21 -5.35 -8.01 3.35
CA ALA A 21 -6.46 -8.56 2.56
C ALA A 21 -6.07 -9.07 1.17
N LEU A 22 -4.83 -9.52 0.95
CA LEU A 22 -4.34 -9.87 -0.38
C LEU A 22 -4.67 -11.32 -0.81
N THR A 23 -5.04 -12.23 0.11
CA THR A 23 -5.08 -13.67 -0.24
C THR A 23 -6.39 -14.43 -0.01
N SER A 24 -7.45 -13.85 0.56
CA SER A 24 -8.78 -14.49 0.49
C SER A 24 -9.51 -14.02 -0.77
N GLU A 25 -9.62 -14.92 -1.75
CA GLU A 25 -10.17 -14.67 -3.09
C GLU A 25 -11.67 -14.30 -3.10
N ASP A 26 -12.38 -14.38 -1.98
CA ASP A 26 -13.83 -14.15 -1.90
C ASP A 26 -14.24 -12.78 -1.31
N PHE A 27 -13.46 -11.71 -1.55
CA PHE A 27 -13.93 -10.33 -1.32
C PHE A 27 -14.96 -9.85 -2.38
N TYR A 28 -15.72 -10.79 -2.93
CA TYR A 28 -16.77 -10.49 -3.88
C TYR A 28 -17.99 -10.05 -3.10
N THR A 29 -18.44 -8.84 -3.41
CA THR A 29 -19.69 -8.32 -2.89
C THR A 29 -20.88 -9.04 -3.54
N THR A 30 -21.01 -10.36 -3.34
CA THR A 30 -22.23 -11.10 -3.69
C THR A 30 -23.45 -10.47 -3.00
N GLY A 31 -23.24 -9.83 -1.85
CA GLY A 31 -24.24 -9.06 -1.13
C GLY A 31 -24.44 -7.61 -1.53
N SER A 32 -23.74 -7.03 -2.53
CA SER A 32 -23.97 -5.62 -2.96
C SER A 32 -25.27 -5.50 -3.74
N SER A 33 -26.12 -4.57 -3.31
CA SER A 33 -27.36 -4.21 -4.01
C SER A 33 -27.43 -2.70 -4.19
N ILE A 34 -28.24 -2.25 -5.16
CA ILE A 34 -28.53 -0.82 -5.36
C ILE A 34 -28.98 -0.21 -4.04
N LEU A 35 -29.87 -0.88 -3.29
CA LEU A 35 -30.35 -0.38 -2.00
C LEU A 35 -29.22 -0.19 -0.98
N LYS A 36 -28.25 -1.10 -0.90
CA LYS A 36 -27.09 -0.96 0.01
C LYS A 36 -26.12 0.14 -0.42
N ILE A 37 -25.96 0.35 -1.72
CA ILE A 37 -25.15 1.43 -2.29
C ILE A 37 -25.79 2.78 -1.96
N LEU A 38 -27.08 2.92 -2.28
CA LEU A 38 -27.84 4.14 -2.04
C LEU A 38 -27.98 4.42 -0.54
N SER A 39 -28.11 3.39 0.29
CA SER A 39 -28.12 3.55 1.75
C SER A 39 -26.73 3.67 2.36
N GLN A 40 -25.65 3.72 1.57
CA GLN A 40 -24.26 3.88 2.04
C GLN A 40 -23.76 2.76 2.98
N THR A 41 -24.37 1.58 2.92
CA THR A 41 -24.02 0.39 3.71
C THR A 41 -23.24 -0.66 2.89
N ASN A 42 -22.66 -0.26 1.75
CA ASN A 42 -21.99 -1.15 0.80
C ASN A 42 -20.63 -1.73 1.27
N ASN A 43 -20.28 -1.57 2.54
CA ASN A 43 -19.08 -2.20 3.09
C ASN A 43 -19.36 -3.69 3.33
N TRP A 44 -18.60 -4.57 2.67
CA TRP A 44 -18.74 -6.03 2.75
C TRP A 44 -18.73 -6.52 4.20
N GLY A 45 -17.86 -5.96 5.05
CA GLY A 45 -17.69 -6.41 6.43
C GLY A 45 -18.71 -5.85 7.44
N LEU A 46 -19.61 -4.95 7.02
CA LEU A 46 -20.47 -4.21 7.96
C LEU A 46 -21.38 -5.14 8.76
N PHE A 47 -21.93 -6.17 8.13
CA PHE A 47 -22.89 -7.10 8.73
C PHE A 47 -22.28 -8.47 9.08
N ASP A 48 -20.98 -8.63 8.88
CA ASP A 48 -20.28 -9.89 9.15
C ASP A 48 -20.18 -10.17 10.65
N SER A 49 -20.10 -11.45 10.97
CA SER A 49 -20.00 -11.96 12.34
C SER A 49 -19.06 -13.14 12.45
N TRP A 50 -18.43 -13.30 13.60
CA TRP A 50 -17.66 -14.49 13.98
C TRP A 50 -18.25 -15.11 15.24
N ASN A 51 -18.54 -16.41 15.23
CA ASN A 51 -19.21 -17.11 16.35
C ASN A 51 -20.46 -16.35 16.84
N ASN A 52 -21.35 -15.97 15.91
CA ASN A 52 -22.55 -15.16 16.15
C ASN A 52 -22.32 -13.75 16.73
N ASN A 53 -21.08 -13.31 16.90
CA ASN A 53 -20.75 -11.96 17.34
C ASN A 53 -20.44 -11.08 16.12
N LEU A 54 -21.27 -10.06 15.89
CA LEU A 54 -21.03 -9.08 14.83
C LEU A 54 -19.67 -8.39 15.04
N TYR A 55 -18.91 -8.22 13.95
CA TYR A 55 -17.69 -7.42 13.96
C TYR A 55 -18.00 -5.97 14.37
N PHE A 56 -19.12 -5.45 13.86
CA PHE A 56 -19.64 -4.13 14.14
C PHE A 56 -21.01 -4.24 14.84
N PRO A 57 -21.08 -4.23 16.19
CA PRO A 57 -22.35 -4.38 16.89
C PRO A 57 -23.40 -3.35 16.48
N PHE A 58 -22.98 -2.13 16.14
CA PHE A 58 -23.86 -1.06 15.67
C PHE A 58 -24.46 -1.34 14.28
N SER A 59 -23.98 -2.33 13.52
CA SER A 59 -24.56 -2.63 12.22
C SER A 59 -26.01 -3.12 12.31
N THR A 60 -26.42 -3.63 13.47
CA THR A 60 -27.82 -3.91 13.80
C THR A 60 -28.73 -2.67 13.63
N PHE A 61 -28.22 -1.46 13.90
CA PHE A 61 -28.93 -0.21 13.66
C PHE A 61 -29.31 -0.05 12.18
N TYR A 62 -28.40 -0.39 11.27
CA TYR A 62 -28.62 -0.31 9.83
C TYR A 62 -29.50 -1.41 9.27
N LYS A 63 -29.78 -2.49 10.03
CA LYS A 63 -30.76 -3.52 9.64
C LYS A 63 -32.19 -3.00 9.71
N ASN A 64 -32.45 -1.91 10.42
CA ASN A 64 -33.77 -1.30 10.49
C ASN A 64 -34.11 -0.60 9.15
N PRO A 65 -35.23 -0.94 8.48
CA PRO A 65 -35.59 -0.36 7.19
C PRO A 65 -35.81 1.16 7.25
N TYR A 66 -36.29 1.69 8.38
CA TYR A 66 -36.46 3.13 8.57
C TYR A 66 -35.12 3.88 8.60
N ILE A 67 -34.09 3.26 9.17
CA ILE A 67 -32.74 3.83 9.14
C ILE A 67 -32.17 3.80 7.71
N SER A 68 -32.36 2.70 6.99
CA SER A 68 -31.96 2.60 5.59
C SER A 68 -32.62 3.69 4.74
N PHE A 69 -33.89 4.04 5.01
CA PHE A 69 -34.59 5.14 4.34
C PHE A 69 -33.89 6.49 4.53
N PHE A 70 -33.41 6.82 5.74
CA PHE A 70 -32.63 8.05 5.97
C PHE A 70 -31.31 8.07 5.18
N GLY A 71 -30.72 6.90 4.93
CA GLY A 71 -29.54 6.75 4.06
C GLY A 71 -29.84 7.05 2.58
N LEU A 72 -31.07 6.78 2.13
CA LEU A 72 -31.52 7.04 0.75
C LEU A 72 -31.82 8.53 0.47
N LEU A 73 -32.08 9.34 1.50
CA LEU A 73 -32.53 10.73 1.35
C LEU A 73 -31.61 11.60 0.47
N PRO A 74 -30.27 11.55 0.58
CA PRO A 74 -29.40 12.32 -0.32
C PRO A 74 -29.61 11.98 -1.80
N PHE A 75 -29.89 10.71 -2.12
CA PHE A 75 -30.17 10.27 -3.49
C PHE A 75 -31.56 10.69 -3.93
N ILE A 76 -32.57 10.60 -3.07
CA ILE A 76 -33.94 11.08 -3.37
C ILE A 76 -33.90 12.59 -3.64
N VAL A 77 -33.19 13.36 -2.80
CA VAL A 77 -32.97 14.80 -3.00
C VAL A 77 -32.24 15.06 -4.31
N TRP A 78 -31.19 14.30 -4.61
CA TRP A 78 -30.48 14.42 -5.89
C TRP A 78 -31.37 14.15 -7.09
N ILE A 79 -32.15 13.06 -7.11
CA ILE A 79 -33.08 12.73 -8.20
C ILE A 79 -34.13 13.83 -8.35
N PHE A 80 -34.73 14.28 -7.25
CA PHE A 80 -35.72 15.37 -7.26
C PHE A 80 -35.13 16.67 -7.82
N LEU A 81 -33.95 17.06 -7.35
CA LEU A 81 -33.24 18.23 -7.84
C LEU A 81 -32.87 18.10 -9.32
N LEU A 82 -32.45 16.91 -9.75
CA LEU A 82 -32.13 16.63 -11.13
C LEU A 82 -33.36 16.78 -12.04
N ILE A 83 -34.54 16.31 -11.61
CA ILE A 83 -35.80 16.48 -12.36
C ILE A 83 -36.15 17.96 -12.52
N ILE A 84 -36.04 18.76 -11.46
CA ILE A 84 -36.25 20.21 -11.53
C ILE A 84 -35.26 20.84 -12.52
N TYR A 85 -34.02 20.36 -12.48
CA TYR A 85 -32.89 21.01 -13.13
C TYR A 85 -32.64 20.57 -14.58
N ILE A 86 -33.18 19.43 -15.02
CA ILE A 86 -33.14 18.98 -16.43
C ILE A 86 -33.69 20.06 -17.38
N LYS A 87 -34.61 20.90 -16.91
CA LYS A 87 -35.18 22.01 -17.68
C LYS A 87 -34.16 23.10 -18.04
N GLU A 88 -33.07 23.26 -17.28
CA GLU A 88 -32.08 24.33 -17.49
C GLU A 88 -30.97 24.00 -18.52
N LYS A 89 -30.94 22.78 -19.07
CA LYS A 89 -29.95 22.34 -20.09
C LYS A 89 -28.47 22.62 -19.73
N ASN A 90 -28.08 22.49 -18.45
CA ASN A 90 -26.68 22.64 -18.05
C ASN A 90 -25.90 21.32 -18.26
N ASN A 91 -25.05 21.31 -19.30
CA ASN A 91 -24.28 20.14 -19.68
C ASN A 91 -23.41 19.58 -18.55
N LEU A 92 -22.87 20.43 -17.67
CA LEU A 92 -21.96 20.00 -16.61
C LEU A 92 -22.66 19.20 -15.50
N ILE A 93 -23.86 19.62 -15.07
CA ILE A 93 -24.65 18.87 -14.08
C ILE A 93 -25.13 17.55 -14.68
N PHE A 94 -25.51 17.55 -15.94
CA PHE A 94 -25.87 16.34 -16.66
C PHE A 94 -24.70 15.35 -16.74
N SER A 95 -23.51 15.80 -17.16
CA SER A 95 -22.31 14.95 -17.21
C SER A 95 -21.94 14.35 -15.85
N PHE A 96 -21.92 15.13 -14.77
CA PHE A 96 -21.64 14.60 -13.44
C PHE A 96 -22.69 13.60 -12.95
N SER A 97 -23.95 13.79 -13.35
CA SER A 97 -25.03 12.87 -13.01
C SER A 97 -24.91 11.53 -13.73
N ILE A 98 -24.45 11.54 -14.99
CA ILE A 98 -24.08 10.31 -15.71
C ILE A 98 -22.93 9.60 -15.01
N ILE A 99 -21.90 10.34 -14.60
CA ILE A 99 -20.75 9.76 -13.87
C ILE A 99 -21.22 9.14 -12.55
N ILE A 100 -22.13 9.78 -11.80
CA ILE A 100 -22.74 9.22 -10.58
C ILE A 100 -23.42 7.87 -10.88
N LEU A 101 -24.21 7.78 -11.96
CA LEU A 101 -24.86 6.52 -12.35
C LEU A 101 -23.83 5.44 -12.70
N ILE A 102 -22.80 5.77 -13.48
CA ILE A 102 -21.69 4.86 -13.81
C ILE A 102 -21.00 4.35 -12.54
N LEU A 103 -20.76 5.22 -11.56
CA LEU A 103 -20.16 4.82 -10.28
C LEU A 103 -21.09 3.88 -9.49
N ILE A 104 -22.40 4.14 -9.46
CA ILE A 104 -23.37 3.22 -8.83
C ILE A 104 -23.32 1.85 -9.51
N PHE A 105 -23.24 1.82 -10.85
CA PHE A 105 -23.08 0.56 -11.60
C PHE A 105 -21.80 -0.18 -11.23
N PHE A 106 -20.65 0.50 -11.15
CA PHE A 106 -19.40 -0.13 -10.71
C PHE A 106 -19.44 -0.57 -9.24
N MET A 107 -20.20 0.13 -8.39
CA MET A 107 -20.33 -0.23 -6.98
C MET A 107 -21.12 -1.52 -6.72
N LEU A 108 -21.83 -2.04 -7.72
CA LEU A 108 -22.47 -3.37 -7.67
C LEU A 108 -21.45 -4.52 -7.68
N GLY A 109 -20.20 -4.24 -8.07
CA GLY A 109 -19.13 -5.24 -8.08
C GLY A 109 -19.46 -6.40 -8.99
N ASN A 110 -19.19 -7.62 -8.51
CA ASN A 110 -19.35 -8.83 -9.31
C ASN A 110 -20.77 -9.15 -9.75
N ASN A 111 -21.78 -8.52 -9.12
CA ASN A 111 -23.17 -8.62 -9.55
C ASN A 111 -23.44 -7.84 -10.86
N ASN A 112 -22.45 -7.15 -11.42
CA ASN A 112 -22.55 -6.40 -12.66
C ASN A 112 -21.52 -6.90 -13.71
N PRO A 113 -21.96 -7.36 -14.90
CA PRO A 113 -21.05 -7.84 -15.94
C PRO A 113 -20.07 -6.76 -16.45
N VAL A 114 -20.48 -5.49 -16.42
CA VAL A 114 -19.60 -4.36 -16.80
C VAL A 114 -18.44 -4.24 -15.80
N TYR A 115 -18.70 -4.38 -14.51
CA TYR A 115 -17.62 -4.36 -13.52
C TYR A 115 -16.64 -5.52 -13.74
N ASN A 116 -17.15 -6.75 -13.96
CA ASN A 116 -16.31 -7.93 -14.23
C ASN A 116 -15.44 -7.74 -15.46
N PHE A 117 -16.02 -7.21 -16.55
CA PHE A 117 -15.26 -6.90 -17.76
C PHE A 117 -14.07 -5.97 -17.48
N PHE A 118 -14.29 -4.87 -16.75
CA PHE A 118 -13.21 -3.93 -16.42
C PHE A 118 -12.19 -4.56 -15.47
N TYR A 119 -12.65 -5.32 -14.46
CA TYR A 119 -11.78 -5.96 -13.48
C TYR A 119 -10.84 -7.02 -14.10
N GLU A 120 -11.33 -7.81 -15.04
CA GLU A 120 -10.55 -8.84 -15.71
C GLU A 120 -9.61 -8.26 -16.77
N ARG A 121 -10.05 -7.24 -17.52
CA ARG A 121 -9.31 -6.72 -18.68
C ARG A 121 -8.36 -5.56 -18.37
N ILE A 122 -8.61 -4.78 -17.33
CA ILE A 122 -7.84 -3.55 -17.05
C ILE A 122 -7.06 -3.73 -15.74
N ILE A 123 -5.74 -3.86 -15.85
CA ILE A 123 -4.86 -4.14 -14.70
C ILE A 123 -4.99 -3.08 -13.59
N LEU A 124 -5.11 -1.80 -13.95
CA LEU A 124 -5.30 -0.71 -12.99
C LEU A 124 -6.68 -0.76 -12.31
N PHE A 125 -7.70 -1.35 -12.98
CA PHE A 125 -9.03 -1.46 -12.41
C PHE A 125 -9.09 -2.50 -11.28
N LYS A 126 -8.14 -3.44 -11.23
CA LYS A 126 -7.98 -4.36 -10.09
C LYS A 126 -7.74 -3.64 -8.76
N ALA A 127 -7.25 -2.39 -8.79
CA ALA A 127 -7.18 -1.54 -7.60
C ALA A 127 -8.58 -1.32 -6.97
N PHE A 128 -9.66 -1.40 -7.75
CA PHE A 128 -11.04 -1.26 -7.30
C PHE A 128 -11.70 -2.58 -6.88
N ARG A 129 -10.92 -3.64 -6.61
CA ARG A 129 -11.43 -4.93 -6.07
C ARG A 129 -12.43 -4.79 -4.93
N ASN A 130 -12.29 -3.74 -4.12
CA ASN A 130 -13.29 -3.33 -3.14
C ASN A 130 -14.10 -2.17 -3.70
N THR A 131 -15.37 -2.43 -4.03
CA THR A 131 -16.31 -1.47 -4.61
C THR A 131 -16.57 -0.26 -3.72
N ALA A 132 -16.36 -0.37 -2.41
CA ALA A 132 -16.46 0.76 -1.49
C ALA A 132 -15.45 1.88 -1.79
N LYS A 133 -14.40 1.62 -2.57
CA LYS A 133 -13.44 2.65 -3.03
C LYS A 133 -14.06 3.69 -3.95
N PHE A 134 -15.18 3.40 -4.61
CA PHE A 134 -15.93 4.39 -5.39
C PHE A 134 -16.78 5.31 -4.52
N LEU A 135 -17.10 4.92 -3.28
CA LEU A 135 -18.02 5.65 -2.42
C LEU A 135 -17.56 7.09 -2.11
N PRO A 136 -16.27 7.39 -1.81
CA PRO A 136 -15.83 8.77 -1.60
C PRO A 136 -16.04 9.66 -2.84
N ILE A 137 -15.77 9.11 -4.03
CA ILE A 137 -15.95 9.83 -5.31
C ILE A 137 -17.45 10.07 -5.55
N LEU A 138 -18.27 9.04 -5.35
CA LEU A 138 -19.73 9.12 -5.48
C LEU A 138 -20.31 10.21 -4.57
N ILE A 139 -19.93 10.21 -3.28
CA ILE A 139 -20.39 11.19 -2.30
C ILE A 139 -19.92 12.59 -2.70
N PHE A 140 -18.67 12.77 -3.10
CA PHE A 140 -18.15 14.06 -3.56
C PHE A 140 -18.95 14.62 -4.72
N LEU A 141 -19.21 13.80 -5.74
CA LEU A 141 -19.99 14.20 -6.92
C LEU A 141 -21.45 14.52 -6.58
N LEU A 142 -22.08 13.71 -5.72
CA LEU A 142 -23.43 13.99 -5.20
C LEU A 142 -23.50 15.34 -4.52
N PHE A 143 -22.56 15.62 -3.61
CA PHE A 143 -22.50 16.92 -2.92
C PHE A 143 -22.29 18.06 -3.89
N TYR A 144 -21.37 17.89 -4.85
CA TYR A 144 -21.10 18.91 -5.85
C TYR A 144 -22.37 19.23 -6.67
N VAL A 145 -23.06 18.21 -7.18
CA VAL A 145 -24.29 18.39 -7.97
C VAL A 145 -25.39 19.04 -7.14
N ILE A 146 -25.69 18.51 -5.95
CA ILE A 146 -26.71 19.07 -5.05
C ILE A 146 -26.41 20.54 -4.74
N PHE A 147 -25.16 20.86 -4.39
CA PHE A 147 -24.75 22.22 -4.04
C PHE A 147 -24.87 23.19 -5.22
N ARG A 148 -24.46 22.76 -6.42
CA ARG A 148 -24.59 23.58 -7.64
C ARG A 148 -26.04 23.87 -7.98
N ILE A 149 -26.93 22.89 -7.82
CA ILE A 149 -28.37 23.10 -8.03
C ILE A 149 -28.94 24.02 -6.95
N LEU A 150 -28.56 23.84 -5.68
CA LEU A 150 -29.00 24.68 -4.57
C LEU A 150 -28.64 26.16 -4.71
N ILE A 151 -27.48 26.48 -5.29
CA ILE A 151 -27.08 27.87 -5.56
C ILE A 151 -28.07 28.54 -6.53
N LYS A 152 -28.55 27.79 -7.53
CA LYS A 152 -29.41 28.30 -8.61
C LYS A 152 -30.88 28.39 -8.26
N ILE A 153 -31.35 27.66 -7.24
CA ILE A 153 -32.75 27.75 -6.81
C ILE A 153 -32.98 29.12 -6.17
N ASP A 154 -33.97 29.89 -6.61
CA ASP A 154 -34.27 31.20 -5.98
C ASP A 154 -35.10 31.06 -4.70
N SER A 155 -35.93 30.01 -4.60
CA SER A 155 -36.84 29.82 -3.47
C SER A 155 -36.11 29.48 -2.17
N LYS A 156 -36.09 30.43 -1.23
CA LYS A 156 -35.59 30.23 0.14
C LYS A 156 -36.28 29.07 0.85
N LYS A 157 -37.59 28.89 0.64
CA LYS A 157 -38.37 27.79 1.24
C LYS A 157 -37.85 26.43 0.79
N ILE A 158 -37.57 26.26 -0.50
CA ILE A 158 -37.03 25.01 -1.04
C ILE A 158 -35.62 24.74 -0.49
N LYS A 159 -34.76 25.76 -0.39
CA LYS A 159 -33.43 25.61 0.23
C LYS A 159 -33.52 25.13 1.67
N VAL A 160 -34.44 25.70 2.46
CA VAL A 160 -34.66 25.29 3.86
C VAL A 160 -35.17 23.86 3.95
N ILE A 161 -36.13 23.46 3.11
CA ILE A 161 -36.63 22.09 3.08
C ILE A 161 -35.51 21.10 2.74
N ILE A 162 -34.70 21.39 1.71
CA ILE A 162 -33.57 20.53 1.34
C ILE A 162 -32.53 20.48 2.46
N PHE A 163 -32.24 21.62 3.09
CA PHE A 163 -31.32 21.67 4.23
C PHE A 163 -31.82 20.79 5.37
N LEU A 164 -33.10 20.86 5.74
CA LEU A 164 -33.71 20.04 6.78
C LEU A 164 -33.68 18.54 6.40
N LEU A 165 -33.98 18.19 5.15
CA LEU A 165 -33.87 16.82 4.63
C LEU A 165 -32.43 16.29 4.65
N LEU A 166 -31.45 17.16 4.43
CA LEU A 166 -30.03 16.79 4.57
C LEU A 166 -29.65 16.67 6.06
N CYS A 167 -30.22 17.48 6.95
CA CYS A 167 -30.02 17.35 8.39
C CYS A 167 -30.57 16.04 8.96
N THR A 168 -31.65 15.49 8.42
CA THR A 168 -32.14 14.17 8.87
C THR A 168 -31.17 13.03 8.52
N SER A 169 -30.27 13.21 7.55
CA SER A 169 -29.16 12.26 7.32
C SER A 169 -28.16 12.19 8.48
N LEU A 170 -28.21 13.12 9.44
CA LEU A 170 -27.47 12.99 10.70
C LEU A 170 -27.98 11.84 11.56
N ILE A 171 -29.27 11.49 11.47
CA ILE A 171 -29.85 10.32 12.16
C ILE A 171 -29.21 9.03 11.64
N TYR A 172 -28.99 8.94 10.32
CA TYR A 172 -28.27 7.81 9.72
C TYR A 172 -26.84 7.67 10.26
N ASN A 173 -26.22 8.78 10.65
CA ASN A 173 -24.89 8.81 11.26
C ASN A 173 -24.89 8.72 12.79
N ALA A 174 -26.06 8.56 13.43
CA ALA A 174 -26.17 8.46 14.89
C ALA A 174 -25.24 7.40 15.49
N PRO A 175 -25.07 6.20 14.90
CA PRO A 175 -24.12 5.23 15.41
C PRO A 175 -22.69 5.75 15.52
N TYR A 176 -22.24 6.59 14.60
CA TYR A 176 -20.89 7.15 14.66
C TYR A 176 -20.71 8.11 15.84
N ILE A 177 -21.77 8.83 16.19
CA ILE A 177 -21.76 9.78 17.31
C ILE A 177 -21.84 8.99 18.63
N THR A 178 -22.80 8.08 18.74
CA THR A 178 -23.13 7.37 19.99
C THR A 178 -22.21 6.19 20.27
N TYR A 179 -21.79 5.45 19.25
CA TYR A 179 -20.90 4.28 19.36
C TYR A 179 -19.43 4.63 19.08
N SER A 180 -19.05 5.90 18.92
CA SER A 180 -17.64 6.34 18.72
C SER A 180 -16.64 5.62 19.64
N LYS A 181 -16.97 5.47 20.93
CA LYS A 181 -16.16 4.72 21.91
C LYS A 181 -16.09 3.21 21.63
N ASN A 182 -17.18 2.63 21.11
CA ASN A 182 -17.28 1.21 20.78
C ASN A 182 -16.59 0.82 19.48
N PHE A 183 -16.41 1.75 18.51
CA PHE A 183 -15.59 1.51 17.31
C PHE A 183 -14.14 1.13 17.66
N TYR A 184 -13.63 1.64 18.77
CA TYR A 184 -12.27 1.37 19.26
C TYR A 184 -12.19 0.28 20.32
N SER A 185 -13.27 0.02 21.06
CA SER A 185 -13.25 -0.83 22.27
C SER A 185 -12.76 -2.27 22.06
N LYS A 186 -12.89 -2.83 20.85
CA LYS A 186 -12.36 -4.17 20.51
C LYS A 186 -10.92 -4.15 19.98
N ARG A 187 -10.41 -3.02 19.51
CA ARG A 187 -8.98 -2.81 19.21
C ARG A 187 -8.33 -2.21 20.43
N LYS A 188 -8.28 -2.96 21.52
CA LYS A 188 -7.46 -2.58 22.68
C LYS A 188 -6.03 -2.40 22.17
N ILE A 189 -5.43 -1.24 22.46
CA ILE A 189 -4.01 -1.03 22.21
C ILE A 189 -3.29 -1.96 23.19
N PHE A 190 -2.83 -3.09 22.68
CA PHE A 190 -2.07 -4.02 23.48
C PHE A 190 -0.62 -3.55 23.51
N LYS A 191 -0.08 -3.42 24.72
CA LYS A 191 1.37 -3.30 24.88
C LYS A 191 1.97 -4.64 24.48
N ILE A 192 2.89 -4.63 23.52
CA ILE A 192 3.67 -5.80 23.14
C ILE A 192 4.27 -6.40 24.42
N PRO A 193 4.06 -7.70 24.71
CA PRO A 193 4.60 -8.32 25.90
C PRO A 193 6.12 -8.20 25.99
N ASN A 194 6.63 -8.00 27.19
CA ASN A 194 8.06 -7.76 27.41
C ASN A 194 8.95 -8.92 26.91
N TYR A 195 8.42 -10.15 26.84
CA TYR A 195 9.16 -11.29 26.32
C TYR A 195 9.45 -11.18 24.81
N TRP A 196 8.56 -10.58 24.02
CA TRP A 196 8.82 -10.29 22.60
C TRP A 196 9.93 -9.26 22.44
N ILE A 197 9.93 -8.20 23.27
CA ILE A 197 10.98 -7.16 23.26
C ILE A 197 12.34 -7.73 23.70
N LYS A 198 12.36 -8.60 24.72
CA LYS A 198 13.60 -9.28 25.14
C LYS A 198 14.15 -10.19 24.06
N MET A 199 13.27 -10.96 23.41
CA MET A 199 13.63 -11.85 22.30
C MET A 199 14.18 -11.05 21.12
N SER A 200 13.51 -9.98 20.71
CA SER A 200 13.96 -9.16 19.58
C SER A 200 15.28 -8.46 19.88
N ASN A 201 15.46 -7.91 21.09
CA ASN A 201 16.74 -7.33 21.51
C ASN A 201 17.86 -8.37 21.50
N TYR A 202 17.60 -9.59 21.98
CA TYR A 202 18.56 -10.68 21.95
C TYR A 202 19.00 -10.98 20.51
N ILE A 203 18.04 -11.21 19.61
CA ILE A 203 18.32 -11.49 18.20
C ILE A 203 19.07 -10.30 17.58
N ASN A 204 18.52 -9.10 17.64
CA ASN A 204 19.08 -7.92 16.97
C ASN A 204 20.49 -7.53 17.46
N THR A 205 20.87 -7.90 18.68
CA THR A 205 22.21 -7.62 19.23
C THR A 205 23.21 -8.75 19.09
N LYS A 206 22.74 -10.01 19.07
CA LYS A 206 23.62 -11.20 19.02
C LYS A 206 23.77 -11.80 17.64
N THR A 207 22.88 -11.47 16.72
CA THR A 207 22.86 -12.05 15.38
C THR A 207 23.34 -11.06 14.33
N ASN A 208 24.03 -11.59 13.32
CA ASN A 208 24.31 -10.85 12.10
C ASN A 208 22.99 -10.61 11.34
N SER A 209 22.83 -9.45 10.69
CA SER A 209 21.62 -9.07 9.94
C SER A 209 21.26 -10.02 8.79
N ASN A 210 22.18 -10.91 8.42
CA ASN A 210 22.00 -11.87 7.34
C ASN A 210 21.32 -13.18 7.78
N LEU A 211 21.08 -13.36 9.07
CA LEU A 211 20.43 -14.57 9.57
C LEU A 211 18.93 -14.55 9.25
N THR A 212 18.35 -15.73 9.17
CA THR A 212 16.94 -15.96 8.86
C THR A 212 16.26 -16.70 10.00
N ILE A 213 14.99 -16.39 10.24
CA ILE A 213 14.22 -17.03 11.29
C ILE A 213 12.88 -17.54 10.78
N LEU A 214 12.64 -18.83 10.91
CA LEU A 214 11.34 -19.43 10.69
C LEU A 214 10.52 -19.36 11.97
N ILE A 215 9.33 -18.80 11.91
CA ILE A 215 8.46 -18.62 13.07
C ILE A 215 7.31 -19.61 12.97
N LEU A 216 7.16 -20.42 14.01
CA LEU A 216 6.17 -21.48 14.13
C LEU A 216 5.33 -21.26 15.41
N PRO A 217 4.05 -21.60 15.42
CA PRO A 217 3.31 -22.21 14.32
C PRO A 217 2.99 -21.22 13.18
N ALA A 218 2.76 -21.79 12.00
CA ALA A 218 2.19 -21.09 10.85
C ALA A 218 0.72 -20.72 11.11
N ILE A 219 0.27 -19.59 10.55
CA ILE A 219 -1.10 -19.09 10.69
C ILE A 219 -1.60 -18.73 9.30
N TYR A 220 -2.65 -19.34 8.78
CA TYR A 220 -3.07 -19.02 7.40
C TYR A 220 -3.83 -17.69 7.27
N SER A 221 -4.43 -17.21 8.36
CA SER A 221 -5.32 -16.04 8.35
C SER A 221 -4.78 -14.91 9.25
N THR A 222 -5.55 -14.53 10.26
CA THR A 222 -5.25 -13.43 11.19
C THR A 222 -4.47 -13.94 12.39
N GLU A 223 -3.41 -13.22 12.77
CA GLU A 223 -2.62 -13.59 13.94
C GLU A 223 -3.38 -13.23 15.22
N ASN A 224 -3.84 -14.28 15.90
CA ASN A 224 -4.59 -14.17 17.14
C ASN A 224 -3.67 -14.49 18.32
N TYR A 225 -3.20 -13.45 18.97
CA TYR A 225 -2.33 -13.57 20.13
C TYR A 225 -3.12 -13.69 21.43
N TYR A 226 -2.72 -14.61 22.30
CA TYR A 226 -3.22 -14.82 23.66
C TYR A 226 -2.39 -14.03 24.67
N TRP A 227 -2.59 -12.72 24.68
CA TRP A 227 -1.96 -11.83 25.64
C TRP A 227 -2.96 -11.53 26.78
N ASN A 228 -2.54 -11.75 28.04
CA ASN A 228 -3.35 -11.49 29.24
C ASN A 228 -4.76 -12.10 29.22
N ASN A 229 -4.88 -13.38 28.84
CA ASN A 229 -6.14 -14.14 28.75
C ASN A 229 -7.21 -13.53 27.82
N ASN A 230 -6.83 -12.57 26.97
CA ASN A 230 -7.70 -11.97 25.98
C ASN A 230 -7.15 -12.20 24.57
N TYR A 231 -8.05 -12.40 23.62
CA TYR A 231 -7.69 -12.45 22.20
C TYR A 231 -7.28 -11.06 21.73
N SER A 232 -6.03 -10.97 21.27
CA SER A 232 -5.48 -9.78 20.64
C SER A 232 -5.35 -10.06 19.15
N PHE A 233 -6.22 -9.42 18.37
CA PHE A 233 -6.13 -9.46 16.91
C PHE A 233 -5.04 -8.50 16.47
N ILE A 234 -3.94 -9.04 15.94
CA ILE A 234 -2.89 -8.22 15.35
C ILE A 234 -2.91 -8.45 13.84
N SER A 235 -2.99 -7.33 13.15
CA SER A 235 -2.81 -7.26 11.71
C SER A 235 -1.32 -7.31 11.40
N GLY A 236 -0.89 -8.35 10.70
CA GLY A 236 0.52 -8.51 10.34
C GLY A 236 1.29 -9.26 11.42
N HIS A 237 2.56 -9.53 11.11
CA HIS A 237 3.40 -10.41 11.89
C HIS A 237 4.32 -9.60 12.82
N ILE A 238 4.28 -9.88 14.13
CA ILE A 238 5.03 -9.09 15.13
C ILE A 238 6.55 -9.14 14.93
N GLY A 239 7.06 -10.24 14.39
CA GLY A 239 8.49 -10.34 14.10
C GLY A 239 8.92 -9.40 12.99
N ASP A 240 8.05 -9.05 12.04
CA ASP A 240 8.41 -8.13 10.95
C ASP A 240 8.64 -6.70 11.47
N GLU A 241 7.99 -6.33 12.58
CA GLU A 241 8.13 -5.03 13.24
C GLU A 241 9.28 -4.99 14.26
N LEU A 242 9.62 -6.13 14.87
CA LEU A 242 10.58 -6.18 15.97
C LEU A 242 11.97 -6.71 15.57
N LEU A 243 12.07 -7.51 14.52
CA LEU A 243 13.31 -8.18 14.13
C LEU A 243 14.00 -7.42 13.01
N ASN A 244 15.29 -7.16 13.20
CA ASN A 244 16.18 -6.60 12.17
C ASN A 244 16.75 -7.69 11.25
N ILE A 245 16.25 -8.92 11.39
CA ILE A 245 16.59 -10.08 10.55
C ILE A 245 15.35 -10.51 9.79
N ARG A 246 15.53 -11.29 8.72
CA ARG A 246 14.40 -11.73 7.91
C ARG A 246 13.62 -12.83 8.64
N SER A 247 12.41 -12.48 9.08
CA SER A 247 11.43 -13.43 9.59
C SER A 247 10.59 -14.04 8.49
N TYR A 248 10.35 -15.34 8.61
CA TYR A 248 9.48 -16.10 7.74
C TYR A 248 8.38 -16.73 8.57
N ARG A 249 7.16 -16.34 8.27
CA ARG A 249 5.98 -16.97 8.84
C ARG A 249 4.89 -17.01 7.79
N LEU A 250 4.29 -18.19 7.60
CA LEU A 250 3.06 -18.25 6.82
C LEU A 250 2.01 -17.46 7.58
N SER A 251 1.55 -16.37 6.97
CA SER A 251 0.48 -15.46 7.37
C SER A 251 -0.26 -14.99 6.11
N GLU A 252 -1.49 -14.49 6.26
CA GLU A 252 -2.25 -13.90 5.14
C GLU A 252 -1.49 -12.73 4.48
N GLY A 253 -0.66 -12.05 5.27
CA GLY A 253 0.21 -10.95 4.84
C GLY A 253 1.63 -11.35 4.46
N PHE A 254 1.94 -12.64 4.30
CA PHE A 254 3.29 -13.08 3.98
C PHE A 254 3.75 -12.51 2.63
N THR A 255 4.68 -11.55 2.66
CA THR A 255 5.25 -10.88 1.48
C THR A 255 6.48 -11.58 0.92
N GLY A 256 6.74 -12.82 1.32
CA GLY A 256 7.86 -13.60 0.80
C GLY A 256 7.58 -14.18 -0.60
N ASP A 257 8.55 -14.94 -1.09
CA ASP A 257 8.48 -15.65 -2.36
C ASP A 257 7.21 -16.51 -2.49
N ASP A 258 6.52 -16.43 -3.63
CA ASP A 258 5.24 -17.12 -3.84
C ASP A 258 5.39 -18.64 -3.77
N LYS A 259 6.53 -19.17 -4.23
CA LYS A 259 6.82 -20.60 -4.16
C LYS A 259 7.08 -21.03 -2.73
N LEU A 260 7.88 -20.29 -1.97
CA LEU A 260 8.04 -20.47 -0.52
C LEU A 260 6.68 -20.41 0.20
N ARG A 261 5.84 -19.43 -0.11
CA ARG A 261 4.49 -19.28 0.46
C ARG A 261 3.62 -20.51 0.17
N LEU A 262 3.66 -21.01 -1.07
CA LEU A 262 2.90 -22.19 -1.48
C LEU A 262 3.41 -23.47 -0.79
N GLU A 263 4.73 -23.64 -0.69
CA GLU A 263 5.33 -24.77 0.02
C GLU A 263 4.99 -24.73 1.52
N MET A 264 5.07 -23.56 2.15
CA MET A 264 4.61 -23.36 3.53
C MET A 264 3.12 -23.67 3.67
N LYS A 265 2.28 -23.21 2.74
CA LYS A 265 0.84 -23.50 2.76
C LYS A 265 0.58 -25.00 2.69
N ASN A 266 1.22 -25.71 1.76
CA ASN A 266 1.04 -27.15 1.60
C ASN A 266 1.53 -27.94 2.83
N LEU A 267 2.63 -27.47 3.44
CA LEU A 267 3.22 -28.10 4.62
C LEU A 267 2.37 -27.88 5.88
N PHE A 268 1.90 -26.65 6.08
CA PHE A 268 1.36 -26.21 7.36
C PHE A 268 -0.16 -26.04 7.40
N VAL A 269 -0.82 -25.89 6.26
CA VAL A 269 -2.27 -25.70 6.16
C VAL A 269 -2.90 -26.99 5.65
N PRO A 270 -3.87 -27.57 6.36
CA PRO A 270 -4.61 -28.72 5.83
C PRO A 270 -5.39 -28.33 4.58
N SER A 271 -5.53 -29.25 3.62
CA SER A 271 -6.40 -29.07 2.46
C SER A 271 -7.87 -28.95 2.87
N ASP A 272 -8.24 -29.53 4.01
CA ASP A 272 -9.55 -29.43 4.62
C ASP A 272 -9.50 -28.57 5.88
N PHE A 273 -10.12 -27.39 5.82
CA PHE A 273 -10.18 -26.44 6.93
C PHE A 273 -10.95 -26.97 8.15
N SER A 274 -11.73 -28.05 8.00
CA SER A 274 -12.41 -28.70 9.12
C SER A 274 -11.47 -29.52 10.01
N LEU A 275 -10.31 -29.94 9.48
CA LEU A 275 -9.29 -30.69 10.21
C LEU A 275 -8.45 -29.75 11.07
N ARG A 276 -8.94 -29.48 12.28
CA ARG A 276 -8.14 -28.88 13.35
C ARG A 276 -7.03 -29.87 13.75
N LYS A 277 -5.80 -29.38 13.93
CA LYS A 277 -4.61 -30.13 14.34
C LYS A 277 -4.14 -31.21 13.35
N LYS A 278 -3.85 -30.81 12.11
CA LYS A 278 -3.13 -31.69 11.17
C LYS A 278 -1.74 -31.99 11.74
N ASP A 279 -1.38 -33.27 11.77
CA ASP A 279 0.00 -33.66 12.05
C ASP A 279 0.90 -33.17 10.90
N ILE A 280 1.94 -32.42 11.26
CA ILE A 280 2.90 -31.91 10.29
C ILE A 280 3.69 -33.12 9.76
N ASP A 281 3.82 -33.21 8.44
CA ASP A 281 4.78 -34.14 7.84
C ASP A 281 6.20 -33.64 8.14
N TYR A 282 6.79 -34.21 9.18
CA TYR A 282 8.12 -33.84 9.67
C TYR A 282 9.24 -34.12 8.67
N LYS A 283 9.05 -35.07 7.73
CA LYS A 283 10.03 -35.34 6.67
C LYS A 283 10.02 -34.20 5.65
N LEU A 284 8.83 -33.74 5.27
CA LEU A 284 8.68 -32.56 4.42
C LEU A 284 9.20 -31.30 5.12
N LEU A 285 8.96 -31.15 6.44
CA LEU A 285 9.50 -30.05 7.21
C LEU A 285 11.04 -30.05 7.24
N SER A 286 11.70 -31.21 7.42
CA SER A 286 13.16 -31.31 7.34
C SER A 286 13.69 -30.89 5.97
N ASN A 287 13.07 -31.35 4.89
CA ASN A 287 13.46 -30.96 3.55
C ASN A 287 13.25 -29.45 3.30
N PHE A 288 12.13 -28.93 3.78
CA PHE A 288 11.77 -27.51 3.68
C PHE A 288 12.79 -26.62 4.40
N VAL A 289 13.07 -26.89 5.68
CA VAL A 289 14.02 -26.08 6.44
C VAL A 289 15.44 -26.20 5.87
N LYS A 290 15.83 -27.37 5.39
CA LYS A 290 17.11 -27.56 4.69
C LYS A 290 17.21 -26.72 3.41
N LYS A 291 16.17 -26.76 2.58
CA LYS A 291 16.12 -26.07 1.28
C LYS A 291 16.19 -24.54 1.40
N TYR A 292 15.50 -23.97 2.40
CA TYR A 292 15.46 -22.53 2.64
C TYR A 292 16.48 -22.07 3.69
N SER A 293 17.19 -23.02 4.33
CA SER A 293 18.31 -22.81 5.24
C SER A 293 18.03 -21.80 6.35
N PHE A 294 16.98 -22.06 7.14
CA PHE A 294 16.68 -21.21 8.30
C PHE A 294 17.71 -21.39 9.41
N ASP A 295 18.38 -20.30 9.80
CA ASP A 295 19.38 -20.29 10.87
C ASP A 295 18.72 -20.50 12.24
N TYR A 296 17.54 -19.89 12.42
CA TYR A 296 16.76 -19.98 13.66
C TYR A 296 15.35 -20.48 13.40
N VAL A 297 14.80 -21.17 14.40
CA VAL A 297 13.38 -21.47 14.49
C VAL A 297 12.83 -20.91 15.80
N LEU A 298 11.87 -19.99 15.71
CA LEU A 298 11.15 -19.44 16.85
C LEU A 298 9.83 -20.17 17.01
N VAL A 299 9.66 -20.86 18.13
CA VAL A 299 8.40 -21.52 18.47
C VAL A 299 7.62 -20.65 19.46
N THR A 300 6.46 -20.17 19.04
CA THR A 300 5.59 -19.26 19.80
C THR A 300 4.41 -20.02 20.39
N LYS A 301 4.13 -19.85 21.68
CA LYS A 301 2.99 -20.46 22.39
C LYS A 301 1.85 -19.49 22.65
N ASP A 302 2.06 -18.22 22.39
CA ASP A 302 1.12 -17.15 22.68
C ASP A 302 0.15 -16.88 21.55
N ILE A 303 -0.08 -17.86 20.67
CA ILE A 303 -0.88 -17.73 19.46
C ILE A 303 -1.87 -18.88 19.37
N SER A 304 -3.08 -18.55 18.95
CA SER A 304 -4.11 -19.52 18.61
C SER A 304 -3.79 -20.20 17.28
N SER A 305 -2.91 -21.19 17.30
CA SER A 305 -2.80 -22.12 16.17
C SER A 305 -3.73 -23.30 16.40
N GLU A 306 -4.83 -23.33 15.65
CA GLU A 306 -5.71 -24.50 15.61
C GLU A 306 -5.13 -25.63 14.74
N TYR A 307 -4.02 -25.39 14.05
CA TYR A 307 -3.53 -26.26 12.97
C TYR A 307 -2.35 -27.15 13.36
N GLN A 308 -1.55 -26.78 14.37
CA GLN A 308 -0.24 -27.40 14.59
C GLN A 308 0.01 -27.85 16.03
N ASN A 309 0.59 -29.04 16.17
CA ASN A 309 1.03 -29.59 17.44
C ASN A 309 2.41 -29.01 17.84
N ILE A 310 2.40 -27.98 18.69
CA ILE A 310 3.62 -27.28 19.15
C ILE A 310 4.62 -28.23 19.84
N GLU A 311 4.14 -29.19 20.63
CA GLU A 311 5.03 -30.14 21.30
C GLU A 311 5.69 -31.11 20.31
N GLY A 312 4.95 -31.49 19.26
CA GLY A 312 5.50 -32.25 18.14
C GLY A 312 6.60 -31.50 17.39
N ILE A 313 6.40 -30.20 17.10
CA ILE A 313 7.41 -29.34 16.48
C ILE A 313 8.69 -29.25 17.33
N LYS A 314 8.55 -29.03 18.65
CA LYS A 314 9.71 -28.95 19.55
C LYS A 314 10.48 -30.26 19.61
N LYS A 315 9.77 -31.40 19.68
CA LYS A 315 10.40 -32.72 19.66
C LYS A 315 11.17 -32.91 18.36
N TRP A 316 10.55 -32.60 17.22
CA TRP A 316 11.20 -32.68 15.92
C TRP A 316 12.46 -31.81 15.81
N LEU A 317 12.44 -30.59 16.36
CA LEU A 317 13.62 -29.71 16.39
C LEU A 317 14.79 -30.37 17.14
N VAL A 318 14.52 -30.96 18.31
CA VAL A 318 15.54 -31.68 19.09
C VAL A 318 16.05 -32.91 18.34
N ASP A 319 15.15 -33.71 17.75
CA ASP A 319 15.49 -34.91 16.99
C ASP A 319 16.32 -34.60 15.72
N ASN A 320 16.25 -33.37 15.21
CA ASN A 320 17.03 -32.89 14.05
C ASN A 320 18.24 -32.02 14.46
N ASN A 321 18.73 -32.17 15.70
CA ASN A 321 19.92 -31.49 16.24
C ASN A 321 19.85 -29.96 16.27
N TYR A 322 18.66 -29.38 16.42
CA TYR A 322 18.55 -27.95 16.70
C TYR A 322 18.90 -27.69 18.16
N ASN A 323 19.82 -26.77 18.38
CA ASN A 323 20.22 -26.37 19.71
C ASN A 323 19.22 -25.35 20.24
N LYS A 324 18.56 -25.68 21.37
CA LYS A 324 17.73 -24.70 22.06
C LYS A 324 18.63 -23.58 22.61
N VAL A 325 18.48 -22.38 22.09
CA VAL A 325 19.29 -21.22 22.47
C VAL A 325 18.84 -20.69 23.82
N THR A 326 17.54 -20.38 23.94
CA THR A 326 16.95 -19.84 25.17
C THR A 326 15.41 -19.86 25.09
N THR A 327 14.76 -19.56 26.21
CA THR A 327 13.31 -19.38 26.32
C THR A 327 12.99 -17.99 26.82
N PHE A 328 12.16 -17.25 26.08
CA PHE A 328 11.58 -15.97 26.49
C PHE A 328 10.11 -16.19 26.84
N ASP A 329 9.85 -16.71 28.05
CA ASP A 329 8.50 -16.99 28.54
C ASP A 329 7.72 -17.93 27.58
N LYS A 330 6.89 -17.35 26.71
CA LYS A 330 6.08 -18.08 25.72
C LYS A 330 6.78 -18.35 24.39
N LEU A 331 8.04 -17.93 24.24
CA LEU A 331 8.82 -18.09 23.01
C LEU A 331 10.03 -19.00 23.25
N ASP A 332 10.16 -20.07 22.49
CA ASP A 332 11.35 -20.93 22.50
C ASP A 332 12.17 -20.67 21.23
N LEU A 333 13.43 -20.27 21.37
CA LEU A 333 14.34 -20.00 20.25
C LEU A 333 15.30 -21.17 20.06
N TYR A 334 15.33 -21.71 18.85
CA TYR A 334 16.21 -22.80 18.44
C TYR A 334 17.17 -22.30 17.36
N TYR A 335 18.43 -22.73 17.43
CA TYR A 335 19.47 -22.47 16.45
C TYR A 335 19.81 -23.74 15.71
N ASN A 336 20.04 -23.61 14.41
CA ASN A 336 20.35 -24.70 13.52
C ASN A 336 21.86 -24.77 13.26
N PRO A 337 22.63 -25.64 13.94
CA PRO A 337 24.08 -25.70 13.74
C PRO A 337 24.49 -26.26 12.37
N GLN A 338 23.59 -26.96 11.68
CA GLN A 338 23.88 -27.67 10.44
C GLN A 338 23.77 -26.79 9.19
N PHE A 339 23.05 -25.67 9.26
CA PHE A 339 22.71 -24.85 8.11
C PHE A 339 23.10 -23.40 8.37
N PHE A 340 24.40 -23.11 8.32
CA PHE A 340 24.87 -21.75 8.11
C PHE A 340 24.93 -21.51 6.61
N SER A 341 23.79 -21.24 5.97
CA SER A 341 23.85 -20.85 4.56
C SER A 341 24.31 -19.40 4.51
N LYS A 342 25.45 -19.18 3.86
CA LYS A 342 25.81 -17.82 3.50
C LYS A 342 24.76 -17.37 2.48
N TYR A 343 24.10 -16.25 2.78
CA TYR A 343 23.09 -15.63 1.93
C TYR A 343 23.56 -15.47 0.48
N ILE A 344 24.87 -15.20 0.36
CA ILE A 344 25.63 -15.25 -0.87
C ILE A 344 26.75 -16.23 -0.64
N ASP A 345 26.84 -17.27 -1.47
CA ASP A 345 27.87 -18.29 -1.34
C ASP A 345 28.76 -18.35 -2.59
N SER A 346 30.06 -18.36 -2.34
CA SER A 346 31.13 -18.55 -3.31
C SER A 346 32.44 -18.83 -2.56
N LYS A 347 33.40 -19.46 -3.24
CA LYS A 347 34.73 -19.74 -2.67
C LYS A 347 35.46 -18.43 -2.37
N ASN A 348 36.05 -18.32 -1.17
CA ASN A 348 36.81 -17.15 -0.72
C ASN A 348 36.04 -15.82 -0.83
N LEU A 349 34.72 -15.84 -0.60
CA LEU A 349 33.85 -14.67 -0.64
C LEU A 349 33.72 -14.01 0.74
N ILE A 350 33.90 -12.70 0.75
CA ILE A 350 33.47 -11.79 1.81
C ILE A 350 32.40 -10.88 1.21
N TYR A 351 31.29 -10.64 1.92
CA TYR A 351 30.26 -9.73 1.42
C TYR A 351 29.67 -8.85 2.52
N LYS A 352 29.16 -7.68 2.11
CA LYS A 352 28.43 -6.71 2.93
C LYS A 352 27.10 -6.42 2.25
N LYS A 353 25.99 -6.71 2.95
CA LYS A 353 24.65 -6.29 2.52
C LYS A 353 24.50 -4.79 2.79
N ILE A 354 24.18 -4.01 1.77
CA ILE A 354 23.91 -2.58 1.92
C ILE A 354 22.42 -2.35 2.18
N ASP A 355 21.57 -3.01 1.39
CA ASP A 355 20.11 -3.03 1.54
C ASP A 355 19.55 -4.32 0.91
N ASN A 356 18.22 -4.42 0.72
CA ASN A 356 17.57 -5.60 0.12
C ASN A 356 17.79 -5.75 -1.39
N PHE A 357 18.37 -4.76 -2.05
CA PHE A 357 18.57 -4.67 -3.49
C PHE A 357 20.05 -4.57 -3.87
N LYS A 358 20.97 -4.54 -2.89
CA LYS A 358 22.38 -4.25 -3.12
C LYS A 358 23.32 -4.96 -2.14
N TYR A 359 24.26 -5.70 -2.72
CA TYR A 359 25.34 -6.37 -2.01
C TYR A 359 26.69 -5.97 -2.58
N LEU A 360 27.67 -5.76 -1.70
CA LEU A 360 29.07 -5.58 -2.06
C LEU A 360 29.82 -6.87 -1.77
N LEU A 361 30.53 -7.37 -2.77
CA LEU A 361 31.24 -8.64 -2.74
C LEU A 361 32.73 -8.36 -2.92
N SER A 362 33.57 -8.95 -2.07
CA SER A 362 35.01 -9.09 -2.27
C SER A 362 35.31 -10.56 -2.44
N VAL A 363 35.81 -10.94 -3.61
CA VAL A 363 36.00 -12.35 -3.97
C VAL A 363 37.38 -12.58 -4.54
N ASN A 364 38.06 -13.62 -4.05
CA ASN A 364 39.31 -14.11 -4.60
C ASN A 364 39.01 -15.24 -5.59
N ILE A 365 39.30 -15.03 -6.87
CA ILE A 365 38.98 -15.91 -7.98
C ILE A 365 40.27 -16.44 -8.59
N GLN A 366 40.53 -17.75 -8.45
CA GLN A 366 41.67 -18.40 -9.10
C GLN A 366 41.26 -19.10 -10.40
N ASN A 367 40.14 -19.81 -10.37
CA ASN A 367 39.54 -20.51 -11.50
C ASN A 367 38.07 -20.10 -11.61
N LYS A 368 37.38 -20.57 -12.66
CA LYS A 368 35.92 -20.41 -12.73
C LYS A 368 35.27 -20.93 -11.45
N GLN A 369 34.46 -20.12 -10.81
CA GLN A 369 33.78 -20.50 -9.57
C GLN A 369 32.34 -20.02 -9.52
N GLU A 370 31.53 -20.76 -8.76
CA GLU A 370 30.11 -20.50 -8.65
C GLU A 370 29.84 -19.37 -7.66
N LEU A 371 28.84 -18.54 -7.96
CA LEU A 371 28.29 -17.56 -7.06
C LEU A 371 26.77 -17.78 -6.98
N THR A 372 26.27 -18.02 -5.78
CA THR A 372 24.83 -18.17 -5.53
C THR A 372 24.33 -17.06 -4.63
N LEU A 373 23.12 -16.56 -4.91
CA LEU A 373 22.37 -15.64 -4.07
C LEU A 373 21.05 -16.33 -3.71
N LEU A 374 20.85 -16.61 -2.42
CA LEU A 374 19.66 -17.28 -1.87
C LEU A 374 18.44 -16.34 -1.77
N GLU A 375 18.24 -15.53 -2.81
CA GLU A 375 17.03 -14.74 -3.04
C GLU A 375 16.20 -15.34 -4.17
N PRO A 376 14.88 -15.08 -4.19
CA PRO A 376 14.03 -15.46 -5.30
C PRO A 376 14.64 -15.05 -6.64
N TYR A 377 14.65 -15.99 -7.57
CA TYR A 377 15.25 -15.81 -8.87
C TYR A 377 14.52 -14.69 -9.59
N HIS A 378 15.30 -13.76 -10.12
CA HIS A 378 14.76 -12.68 -10.92
C HIS A 378 15.85 -12.20 -11.87
N GLU A 379 15.53 -12.11 -13.17
CA GLU A 379 16.44 -11.64 -14.24
C GLU A 379 16.99 -10.22 -14.03
N GLY A 380 16.34 -9.47 -13.15
CA GLY A 380 16.75 -8.12 -12.73
C GLY A 380 17.95 -8.09 -11.78
N TRP A 381 18.35 -9.20 -11.16
CA TRP A 381 19.61 -9.27 -10.43
C TRP A 381 20.79 -9.26 -11.40
N SER A 382 21.78 -8.41 -11.16
CA SER A 382 22.95 -8.29 -12.05
C SER A 382 24.22 -8.01 -11.27
N ILE A 383 25.35 -8.48 -11.79
CA ILE A 383 26.67 -8.27 -11.21
C ILE A 383 27.37 -7.13 -11.96
N TYR A 384 27.98 -6.22 -11.22
CA TYR A 384 28.78 -5.11 -11.73
C TYR A 384 30.17 -5.16 -11.11
N ILE A 385 31.22 -4.85 -11.87
CA ILE A 385 32.57 -4.72 -11.32
C ILE A 385 32.81 -3.31 -10.82
N ASN A 386 33.47 -3.21 -9.67
CA ASN A 386 33.90 -1.95 -9.10
C ASN A 386 35.38 -1.73 -9.34
N LYS A 387 35.80 -0.46 -9.31
CA LYS A 387 37.23 -0.17 -9.17
C LYS A 387 37.68 -0.70 -7.82
N PHE A 388 38.84 -1.33 -7.78
CA PHE A 388 39.33 -2.01 -6.59
C PHE A 388 39.62 -0.98 -5.47
N HIS A 389 38.80 -1.00 -4.42
CA HIS A 389 38.85 -0.12 -3.26
C HIS A 389 38.41 -0.88 -2.02
N ASP A 390 39.32 -1.09 -1.06
CA ASP A 390 39.05 -1.85 0.17
C ASP A 390 37.65 -1.59 0.78
N ILE A 391 36.73 -2.55 0.53
CA ILE A 391 35.31 -2.51 0.92
C ILE A 391 35.13 -2.31 2.43
N ALA A 392 36.12 -2.69 3.24
CA ALA A 392 36.02 -2.68 4.70
C ALA A 392 35.74 -1.29 5.28
N ASN A 393 36.22 -0.22 4.63
CA ASN A 393 36.23 1.13 5.21
C ASN A 393 35.16 2.09 4.65
N HIS A 394 34.32 1.66 3.71
CA HIS A 394 33.35 2.54 3.07
C HIS A 394 31.96 2.50 3.73
N ASN A 395 31.50 3.67 4.19
CA ASN A 395 30.12 3.92 4.58
C ASN A 395 29.29 4.24 3.33
N TYR A 396 28.47 3.28 2.89
CA TYR A 396 27.55 3.48 1.78
C TYR A 396 26.21 3.99 2.31
N PRO A 397 25.68 5.10 1.80
CA PRO A 397 24.33 5.52 2.13
C PRO A 397 23.31 4.52 1.57
N ILE A 398 22.18 4.36 2.27
CA ILE A 398 21.05 3.49 1.86
C ILE A 398 20.49 3.91 0.49
N PHE A 399 20.57 5.20 0.16
CA PHE A 399 20.24 5.72 -1.16
C PHE A 399 21.45 6.40 -1.76
N ASN A 400 21.89 5.94 -2.92
CA ASN A 400 22.90 6.63 -3.71
C ASN A 400 22.37 6.93 -5.11
N ILE A 401 22.34 8.20 -5.49
CA ILE A 401 21.94 8.61 -6.85
C ILE A 401 22.80 7.92 -7.92
N THR A 402 24.01 7.47 -7.56
CA THR A 402 24.86 6.72 -8.46
C THR A 402 24.29 5.36 -8.86
N ASP A 403 23.34 4.81 -8.11
CA ASP A 403 22.71 3.53 -8.42
C ASP A 403 21.84 3.61 -9.69
N ILE A 404 21.40 4.81 -10.08
CA ILE A 404 20.78 5.05 -11.39
C ILE A 404 21.78 4.81 -12.52
N PHE A 405 23.06 5.14 -12.32
CA PHE A 405 24.09 4.91 -13.34
C PHE A 405 24.39 3.43 -13.57
N LEU A 406 24.00 2.53 -12.66
CA LEU A 406 24.08 1.08 -12.89
C LEU A 406 23.22 0.62 -14.06
N LEU A 407 22.16 1.37 -14.43
CA LEU A 407 21.35 1.09 -15.62
C LEU A 407 22.15 1.18 -16.93
N PHE A 408 23.23 1.97 -16.94
CA PHE A 408 24.06 2.24 -18.10
C PHE A 408 25.42 1.51 -18.04
N LYS A 409 25.71 0.80 -16.93
CA LYS A 409 26.92 -0.02 -16.82
C LYS A 409 26.70 -1.38 -17.48
N ASN A 410 27.79 -1.93 -18.04
CA ASN A 410 27.81 -3.29 -18.55
C ASN A 410 27.62 -4.28 -17.41
N ARG A 411 26.72 -5.23 -17.61
CA ARG A 411 26.46 -6.31 -16.67
C ARG A 411 27.49 -7.42 -16.88
N LEU A 412 27.96 -8.00 -15.79
CA LEU A 412 28.86 -9.15 -15.80
C LEU A 412 28.09 -10.45 -15.74
N PHE A 413 28.58 -11.44 -16.47
CA PHE A 413 28.16 -12.84 -16.35
C PHE A 413 26.67 -13.12 -16.59
N ASP A 414 25.94 -12.22 -17.26
CA ASP A 414 24.52 -12.41 -17.63
C ASP A 414 24.28 -13.72 -18.37
N SER A 415 25.23 -14.13 -19.22
CA SER A 415 25.14 -15.39 -19.98
C SER A 415 25.16 -16.65 -19.10
N THR A 416 25.59 -16.52 -17.85
CA THR A 416 25.63 -17.61 -16.87
C THR A 416 24.57 -17.45 -15.78
N HIS A 417 23.79 -16.36 -15.79
CA HIS A 417 22.73 -16.12 -14.84
C HIS A 417 21.59 -17.11 -15.07
N LYS A 418 21.35 -17.98 -14.09
CA LYS A 418 20.28 -18.99 -14.16
C LYS A 418 19.67 -19.26 -12.79
N ILE A 419 18.57 -19.99 -12.80
CA ILE A 419 17.93 -20.50 -11.59
C ILE A 419 18.81 -21.61 -10.98
N PHE A 420 18.99 -21.57 -9.67
CA PHE A 420 19.63 -22.64 -8.87
C PHE A 420 18.68 -23.10 -7.75
N ASN A 421 18.64 -24.40 -7.47
CA ASN A 421 17.70 -25.02 -6.52
C ASN A 421 16.23 -24.62 -6.73
N ASP A 422 15.84 -24.38 -8.00
CA ASP A 422 14.50 -23.98 -8.43
C ASP A 422 13.93 -22.67 -7.84
N TYR A 423 14.75 -21.86 -7.16
CA TYR A 423 14.30 -20.57 -6.61
C TYR A 423 15.39 -19.52 -6.52
N SER A 424 16.67 -19.88 -6.50
CA SER A 424 17.77 -18.95 -6.19
C SER A 424 18.49 -18.46 -7.45
N ASN A 425 19.29 -17.41 -7.31
CA ASN A 425 20.07 -16.87 -8.41
C ASN A 425 21.48 -17.48 -8.42
N TYR A 426 22.01 -17.77 -9.61
CA TYR A 426 23.34 -18.37 -9.80
C TYR A 426 24.10 -17.72 -10.95
N TRP A 427 25.41 -17.57 -10.79
CA TRP A 427 26.36 -17.13 -11.81
C TRP A 427 27.64 -17.97 -11.77
N VAL A 428 28.40 -17.96 -12.87
CA VAL A 428 29.79 -18.47 -12.91
C VAL A 428 30.73 -17.29 -13.09
N LEU A 429 31.57 -17.05 -12.08
CA LEU A 429 32.59 -16.02 -12.12
C LEU A 429 33.80 -16.54 -12.90
N ASP A 430 34.14 -15.87 -14.01
CA ASP A 430 35.24 -16.26 -14.91
C ASP A 430 36.38 -15.22 -14.87
N PRO A 431 37.55 -15.54 -14.29
CA PRO A 431 38.65 -14.59 -14.16
C PRO A 431 39.23 -14.18 -15.52
N ASP A 432 39.22 -15.05 -16.53
CA ASP A 432 39.74 -14.74 -17.87
C ASP A 432 38.85 -13.72 -18.58
N TYR A 433 37.54 -13.81 -18.36
CA TYR A 433 36.60 -12.80 -18.85
C TYR A 433 36.91 -11.42 -18.25
N ILE A 434 37.22 -11.34 -16.95
CA ILE A 434 37.56 -10.08 -16.28
C ILE A 434 38.87 -9.51 -16.85
N ARG A 435 39.93 -10.33 -16.94
CA ARG A 435 41.23 -9.93 -17.50
C ARG A 435 41.12 -9.34 -18.90
N LYS A 436 40.29 -9.97 -19.74
CA LYS A 436 40.12 -9.58 -21.16
C LYS A 436 39.34 -8.28 -21.33
N ASN A 437 38.36 -8.01 -20.46
CA ASN A 437 37.39 -6.93 -20.68
C ASN A 437 37.60 -5.70 -19.78
N TYR A 438 38.43 -5.79 -18.73
CA TYR A 438 38.64 -4.72 -17.76
C TYR A 438 40.12 -4.44 -17.51
N PRO A 439 40.52 -3.17 -17.29
CA PRO A 439 41.90 -2.83 -16.98
C PRO A 439 42.28 -3.26 -15.55
N LYS A 440 43.58 -3.38 -15.27
CA LYS A 440 44.14 -3.77 -13.95
C LYS A 440 43.71 -2.88 -12.78
N SER A 441 43.05 -1.74 -13.00
CA SER A 441 42.51 -0.91 -11.91
C SER A 441 41.22 -1.47 -11.28
N TYR A 442 40.63 -2.51 -11.87
CA TYR A 442 39.39 -3.15 -11.38
C TYR A 442 39.64 -4.44 -10.58
N TYR A 443 40.88 -4.91 -10.53
CA TYR A 443 41.24 -6.15 -9.86
C TYR A 443 42.70 -6.15 -9.42
N ARG A 444 43.04 -6.99 -8.45
CA ARG A 444 44.43 -7.21 -8.02
C ARG A 444 44.83 -8.65 -8.31
N GLU A 445 45.88 -8.83 -9.11
CA GLU A 445 46.48 -10.16 -9.32
C GLU A 445 47.41 -10.49 -8.15
N ASN A 446 47.24 -11.68 -7.59
CA ASN A 446 48.07 -12.20 -6.53
C ASN A 446 49.22 -13.04 -7.10
N PRO A 447 50.32 -13.24 -6.34
CA PRO A 447 51.47 -14.03 -6.79
C PRO A 447 51.15 -15.49 -7.17
N ASP A 448 50.07 -16.05 -6.63
CA ASP A 448 49.58 -17.41 -6.90
C ASP A 448 48.70 -17.51 -8.17
N GLY A 449 48.56 -16.41 -8.91
CA GLY A 449 47.71 -16.30 -10.09
C GLY A 449 46.23 -16.10 -9.82
N SER A 450 45.81 -16.09 -8.54
CA SER A 450 44.45 -15.70 -8.16
C SER A 450 44.24 -14.19 -8.35
N MET A 451 42.97 -13.79 -8.41
CA MET A 451 42.58 -12.40 -8.62
C MET A 451 41.58 -11.97 -7.55
N ASP A 452 41.91 -10.90 -6.82
CA ASP A 452 40.94 -10.24 -5.93
C ASP A 452 40.11 -9.26 -6.76
N VAL A 453 38.79 -9.41 -6.69
CA VAL A 453 37.82 -8.57 -7.41
C VAL A 453 36.75 -8.07 -6.46
N GLU A 454 36.35 -6.82 -6.67
CA GLU A 454 35.22 -6.23 -5.98
C GLU A 454 34.02 -6.10 -6.90
N LEU A 455 32.91 -6.68 -6.49
CA LEU A 455 31.67 -6.73 -7.26
C LEU A 455 30.53 -6.06 -6.50
N THR A 456 29.58 -5.51 -7.24
CA THR A 456 28.28 -5.12 -6.73
C THR A 456 27.23 -6.03 -7.35
N LEU A 457 26.51 -6.77 -6.52
CA LEU A 457 25.32 -7.51 -6.93
C LEU A 457 24.10 -6.64 -6.63
N TYR A 458 23.34 -6.27 -7.66
CA TYR A 458 22.31 -5.24 -7.55
C TYR A 458 21.02 -5.60 -8.30
N PHE A 459 19.87 -5.27 -7.71
CA PHE A 459 18.55 -5.48 -8.27
C PHE A 459 18.13 -4.31 -9.17
N ARG A 460 18.39 -4.44 -10.46
CA ARG A 460 18.20 -3.40 -11.48
C ARG A 460 16.81 -2.75 -11.52
N PRO A 461 15.68 -3.47 -11.30
CA PRO A 461 14.35 -2.86 -11.24
C PRO A 461 14.26 -1.67 -10.27
N GLN A 462 15.06 -1.69 -9.19
CA GLN A 462 15.11 -0.60 -8.21
C GLN A 462 15.60 0.71 -8.81
N SER A 463 16.54 0.68 -9.78
CA SER A 463 17.00 1.91 -10.45
C SER A 463 15.95 2.50 -11.40
N TYR A 464 15.11 1.68 -12.03
CA TYR A 464 13.98 2.17 -12.82
C TYR A 464 12.93 2.86 -11.93
N PHE A 465 12.68 2.31 -10.74
CA PHE A 465 11.84 2.95 -9.75
C PHE A 465 12.39 4.34 -9.34
N TYR A 466 13.68 4.44 -9.03
CA TYR A 466 14.31 5.72 -8.73
C TYR A 466 14.26 6.72 -9.89
N LEU A 467 14.51 6.27 -11.12
CA LEU A 467 14.37 7.11 -12.31
C LEU A 467 12.94 7.61 -12.50
N GLY A 468 11.94 6.73 -12.29
CA GLY A 468 10.53 7.09 -12.36
C GLY A 468 10.11 8.10 -11.30
N LEU A 469 10.64 8.00 -10.07
CA LEU A 469 10.42 8.99 -9.02
C LEU A 469 10.97 10.36 -9.41
N ILE A 470 12.17 10.42 -9.99
CA ILE A 470 12.77 11.68 -10.45
C ILE A 470 11.90 12.32 -11.52
N ILE A 471 11.54 11.58 -12.57
CA ILE A 471 10.70 12.08 -13.68
C ILE A 471 9.34 12.56 -13.15
N SER A 472 8.72 11.79 -12.26
CA SER A 472 7.41 12.15 -11.68
C SER A 472 7.53 13.41 -10.81
N GLY A 473 8.57 13.49 -9.99
CA GLY A 473 8.87 14.66 -9.16
C GLY A 473 9.13 15.91 -9.99
N THR A 474 9.96 15.82 -11.03
CA THR A 474 10.25 16.96 -11.92
C THR A 474 9.02 17.40 -12.70
N THR A 475 8.18 16.46 -13.14
CA THR A 475 6.92 16.78 -13.85
C THR A 475 5.95 17.51 -12.93
N LEU A 476 5.76 17.01 -11.70
CA LEU A 476 4.90 17.64 -10.71
C LEU A 476 5.37 19.06 -10.39
N LEU A 477 6.68 19.25 -10.15
CA LEU A 477 7.27 20.56 -9.92
C LEU A 477 7.11 21.49 -11.13
N GLY A 478 7.24 20.96 -12.35
CA GLY A 478 6.96 21.70 -13.58
C GLY A 478 5.52 22.17 -13.69
N CYS A 479 4.55 21.30 -13.38
CA CYS A 479 3.13 21.65 -13.35
C CYS A 479 2.83 22.70 -12.28
N ILE A 480 3.36 22.56 -11.07
CA ILE A 480 3.21 23.54 -9.99
C ILE A 480 3.83 24.88 -10.41
N GLY A 481 5.05 24.87 -10.96
CA GLY A 481 5.72 26.05 -11.47
C GLY A 481 4.92 26.76 -12.56
N TYR A 482 4.34 25.99 -13.48
CA TYR A 482 3.45 26.51 -14.53
C TYR A 482 2.19 27.16 -13.95
N LEU A 483 1.52 26.52 -13.00
CA LEU A 483 0.33 27.06 -12.34
C LEU A 483 0.64 28.35 -11.56
N VAL A 484 1.76 28.37 -10.82
CA VAL A 484 2.22 29.57 -10.10
C VAL A 484 2.52 30.70 -11.07
N PHE A 485 3.22 30.40 -12.18
CA PHE A 485 3.52 31.37 -13.23
C PHE A 485 2.23 31.94 -13.84
N ASP A 486 1.25 31.10 -14.15
CA ASP A 486 -0.04 31.54 -14.71
C ASP A 486 -0.84 32.41 -13.72
N ILE A 487 -0.87 32.05 -12.43
CA ILE A 487 -1.48 32.87 -11.37
C ILE A 487 -0.82 34.26 -11.30
N ILE A 488 0.52 34.33 -11.33
CA ILE A 488 1.27 35.59 -11.32
C ILE A 488 0.94 36.41 -12.58
N ARG A 489 0.89 35.76 -13.74
CA ARG A 489 0.55 36.40 -15.03
C ARG A 489 -0.86 37.00 -15.01
N ILE A 490 -1.86 36.26 -14.51
CA ILE A 490 -3.25 36.72 -14.38
C ILE A 490 -3.34 37.93 -13.45
N ARG A 491 -2.66 37.89 -12.30
CA ARG A 491 -2.63 39.02 -11.34
C ARG A 491 -2.04 40.29 -11.96
N ARG A 492 -0.98 40.17 -12.76
CA ARG A 492 -0.39 41.32 -13.47
C ARG A 492 -1.36 41.93 -14.48
N LYS A 493 -2.09 41.12 -15.25
CA LYS A 493 -3.11 41.61 -16.20
C LYS A 493 -4.23 42.38 -15.52
N HIS A 494 -4.75 41.87 -14.39
CA HIS A 494 -5.79 42.58 -13.63
C HIS A 494 -5.30 43.92 -13.07
N HIS A 495 -4.04 44.01 -12.64
CA HIS A 495 -3.46 45.26 -12.16
C HIS A 495 -3.36 46.31 -13.29
N THR A 496 -2.98 45.92 -14.51
CA THR A 496 -2.90 46.84 -15.65
C THR A 496 -4.29 47.34 -16.08
N GLN A 497 -5.32 46.48 -16.08
CA GLN A 497 -6.69 46.88 -16.45
C GLN A 497 -7.33 47.85 -15.45
N HIS A 498 -7.03 47.73 -14.16
CA HIS A 498 -7.53 48.68 -13.15
C HIS A 498 -6.90 50.08 -13.28
N HIS A 499 -5.66 50.20 -13.76
CA HIS A 499 -5.04 51.50 -14.02
C HIS A 499 -5.58 52.19 -15.27
N THR A 500 -5.82 51.47 -16.37
CA THR A 500 -6.39 52.07 -17.60
C THR A 500 -7.85 52.48 -17.42
N THR A 501 -8.67 51.70 -16.71
CA THR A 501 -10.06 52.08 -16.42
C THR A 501 -10.19 53.27 -15.47
N LYS A 502 -9.28 53.43 -14.49
CA LYS A 502 -9.23 54.64 -13.66
C LYS A 502 -8.91 55.91 -14.45
N HIS A 503 -7.96 55.86 -15.39
CA HIS A 503 -7.64 57.03 -16.22
C HIS A 503 -8.75 57.39 -17.21
N HIS A 504 -9.44 56.40 -17.78
CA HIS A 504 -10.57 56.70 -18.67
C HIS A 504 -11.76 57.28 -17.91
N THR A 505 -12.11 56.73 -16.73
CA THR A 505 -13.22 57.28 -15.93
C THR A 505 -12.95 58.68 -15.36
N SER A 506 -11.69 59.04 -15.09
CA SER A 506 -11.36 60.44 -14.75
C SER A 506 -11.51 61.40 -15.93
N HIS A 507 -11.19 60.99 -17.16
CA HIS A 507 -11.36 61.85 -18.32
C HIS A 507 -12.82 61.98 -18.76
N THR A 508 -13.61 60.90 -18.74
CA THR A 508 -15.04 60.97 -19.10
C THR A 508 -15.86 61.78 -18.10
N ARG A 509 -15.49 61.80 -16.82
CA ARG A 509 -16.12 62.71 -15.84
C ARG A 509 -15.81 64.18 -16.11
N CYS A 510 -14.59 64.55 -16.49
CA CYS A 510 -14.30 65.93 -16.89
C CYS A 510 -15.07 66.37 -18.15
N VAL A 511 -15.25 65.48 -19.14
CA VAL A 511 -15.99 65.82 -20.37
C VAL A 511 -17.51 65.88 -20.15
N MET A 512 -18.07 65.05 -19.25
CA MET A 512 -19.50 65.15 -18.91
C MET A 512 -19.86 66.42 -18.14
N PHE A 513 -18.97 66.95 -17.30
CA PHE A 513 -19.22 68.23 -16.63
C PHE A 513 -19.15 69.42 -17.61
N ALA A 514 -18.34 69.35 -18.67
CA ALA A 514 -18.30 70.40 -19.69
C ALA A 514 -19.54 70.42 -20.61
N ASN A 515 -20.24 69.29 -20.80
CA ASN A 515 -21.44 69.21 -21.64
C ASN A 515 -22.76 69.47 -20.91
N LEU A 516 -22.76 69.58 -19.58
CA LEU A 516 -23.96 69.89 -18.79
C LEU A 516 -24.23 71.40 -18.64
N GLU A 517 -23.30 72.27 -19.05
CA GLU A 517 -23.49 73.73 -19.01
C GLU A 517 -24.17 74.35 -20.25
N PHE A 518 -24.48 73.57 -21.30
CA PHE A 518 -24.99 74.11 -22.58
C PHE A 518 -26.47 73.83 -22.92
N ASN A 519 -27.26 73.30 -21.99
CA ASN A 519 -28.71 73.14 -22.18
C ASN A 519 -29.49 74.16 -21.33
N LEU A 520 -29.38 75.45 -21.69
CA LEU A 520 -30.34 76.46 -21.27
C LEU A 520 -31.60 76.35 -22.14
N PRO A 521 -32.81 76.33 -21.53
CA PRO A 521 -34.06 76.20 -22.28
C PRO A 521 -34.33 77.48 -23.07
N GLN A 522 -34.52 77.35 -24.38
CA GLN A 522 -35.03 78.44 -25.22
C GLN A 522 -36.48 78.74 -24.83
N THR A 523 -36.70 79.90 -24.22
CA THR A 523 -38.03 80.47 -23.98
C THR A 523 -38.61 80.98 -25.30
N ASN A 524 -39.71 80.38 -25.73
CA ASN A 524 -40.56 80.86 -26.81
C ASN A 524 -41.23 82.17 -26.40
N TYR A 525 -40.82 83.29 -27.03
CA TYR A 525 -41.60 84.52 -27.07
C TYR A 525 -42.52 84.46 -28.29
N GLN A 526 -43.83 84.37 -28.04
CA GLN A 526 -44.87 84.65 -29.03
C GLN A 526 -45.19 86.15 -28.96
N ASP A 527 -44.96 86.87 -30.04
CA ASP A 527 -45.50 88.20 -30.26
C ASP A 527 -46.61 88.14 -31.33
N THR A 528 -47.76 88.69 -30.96
CA THR A 528 -48.76 89.32 -31.84
C THR A 528 -49.28 90.57 -31.12
N PRO A 529 -49.79 91.61 -31.82
CA PRO A 529 -49.96 91.79 -33.27
C PRO A 529 -48.97 92.78 -33.91
#